data_AF-A0A3A0FVW1-F1
#
_entry.id   AF-A0A3A0FVW1-F1
#
_cell.length_a   1.000
_cell.length_b   1.000
_cell.length_c   1.000
_cell.angle_alpha   90.00
_cell.angle_beta   90.00
_cell.angle_gamma   90.00
#
_symmetry.space_group_name_H-M   'P 1'
#
loop_
_entity.id
_entity.type
_entity.pdbx_description
1 polymer ?
#
loop_
_entity_poly.entity_id
_entity_poly.type
_entity_poly.pdbx_seq_one_letter_code
_entity_poly.pdbx_strand_id
1 'polypeptide(L)'
;MIFENGEVMKKLLYRSAANRSDQRGFALITTLLVLAVLSSLLAAYMVISKIELASMHASKDSATGFFAAEGGLNVRAELIRGIFVGYNVPSGTAPTSTAPCEGANIGSGDLSCIDYTLGKRTAQTYVIDHQAGTTPAMIRIPQGELYQNLNAQEYRYTANSEAFGPDERTEAILQLRFKSRLVPLFQFAVFYNKDLEILPGPAMNLNGPVHVNGDLYLNSNTSLDINGQVSASGSIYRGRKDGTQTPICNSVPVRIMNPTSPLALYPSCSSRILITNNDIQPYNGMVQFGVQAVTVPEPDTLDPTPGKLYWDRADLRLVLNLNSSNNPVTTTVSTGIEVRNSDNSVNVAATNTLFACSGSVRRNPAASDNFQAAVGTSYTFRSNRENKNIRMLDIDLRALLNCLHSSSWFGTGKLLSDSTDGGLVFHFTAQGSNGTSTASPFVVRVRNGGHI
;
A
#
# COMPACT_ATOMS: atom_id res chain seq x y z
N MET A 1 -110.73 24.15 29.92
CA MET A 1 -111.42 24.08 31.21
C MET A 1 -110.36 23.64 32.22
N ILE A 2 -109.55 24.58 32.71
CA ILE A 2 -109.77 25.39 33.91
C ILE A 2 -109.63 24.51 35.17
N PHE A 3 -108.48 24.70 35.86
CA PHE A 3 -108.19 24.44 37.29
C PHE A 3 -108.19 22.94 37.65
N GLU A 4 -107.24 22.32 38.36
CA GLU A 4 -106.41 22.66 39.50
C GLU A 4 -105.18 21.74 39.43
N ASN A 5 -103.97 22.21 39.76
CA ASN A 5 -102.87 21.37 40.30
C ASN A 5 -101.63 22.23 40.70
N GLY A 6 -101.88 23.46 41.18
CA GLY A 6 -100.84 24.43 41.53
C GLY A 6 -100.15 24.19 42.89
N GLU A 7 -100.57 23.19 43.67
CA GLU A 7 -100.09 23.02 45.04
C GLU A 7 -99.06 21.89 45.24
N VAL A 8 -99.01 20.90 44.34
CA VAL A 8 -98.02 19.80 44.47
C VAL A 8 -96.65 20.20 43.92
N MET A 9 -96.59 21.05 42.88
CA MET A 9 -95.31 21.52 42.33
C MET A 9 -94.57 22.56 43.18
N LYS A 10 -95.27 23.28 44.06
CA LYS A 10 -94.62 24.21 45.00
C LYS A 10 -93.84 23.49 46.10
N LYS A 11 -94.27 22.28 46.52
CA LYS A 11 -93.58 21.50 47.55
C LYS A 11 -92.36 20.73 47.03
N LEU A 12 -92.31 20.40 45.74
CA LEU A 12 -91.13 19.77 45.12
C LEU A 12 -90.01 20.77 44.80
N LEU A 13 -90.34 22.02 44.45
CA LEU A 13 -89.34 23.06 44.21
C LEU A 13 -88.78 23.71 45.49
N TYR A 14 -89.45 23.57 46.63
CA TYR A 14 -88.94 24.10 47.90
C TYR A 14 -87.94 23.16 48.61
N ARG A 15 -87.81 21.90 48.16
CA ARG A 15 -86.81 20.95 48.68
C ARG A 15 -85.51 20.88 47.89
N SER A 16 -85.40 21.59 46.76
CA SER A 16 -84.13 21.73 46.01
C SER A 16 -83.37 23.03 46.30
N ALA A 17 -83.93 23.93 47.13
CA ALA A 17 -83.32 25.22 47.48
C ALA A 17 -82.77 25.30 48.92
N ALA A 18 -82.78 24.19 49.67
CA ALA A 18 -82.37 24.16 51.09
C ALA A 18 -81.05 23.42 51.34
N ASN A 19 -80.12 23.41 50.37
CA ASN A 19 -78.78 22.82 50.55
C ASN A 19 -77.71 23.55 49.73
N ARG A 20 -77.70 24.90 49.78
CA ARG A 20 -76.77 25.72 48.98
C ARG A 20 -75.78 26.56 49.80
N SER A 21 -75.66 26.30 51.10
CA SER A 21 -74.83 27.11 51.99
C SER A 21 -73.70 26.37 52.71
N ASP A 22 -73.26 25.19 52.23
CA ASP A 22 -72.08 24.52 52.81
C ASP A 22 -71.16 23.79 51.79
N GLN A 23 -71.08 24.30 50.55
CA GLN A 23 -70.13 23.78 49.54
C GLN A 23 -69.03 24.78 49.14
N ARG A 24 -68.87 25.89 49.87
CA ARG A 24 -67.88 26.93 49.54
C ARG A 24 -66.44 26.58 49.95
N GLY A 25 -66.23 25.62 50.86
CA GLY A 25 -64.89 25.14 51.25
C GLY A 25 -64.39 23.93 50.45
N PHE A 26 -65.28 23.04 50.03
CA PHE A 26 -64.92 21.77 49.36
C PHE A 26 -64.38 21.98 47.94
N ALA A 27 -64.90 22.96 47.21
CA ALA A 27 -64.43 23.30 45.86
C ALA A 27 -62.99 23.84 45.84
N LEU A 28 -62.57 24.55 46.90
CA LEU A 28 -61.19 25.04 47.03
C LEU A 28 -60.22 23.87 47.31
N ILE A 29 -60.61 22.95 48.19
CA ILE A 29 -59.78 21.79 48.53
C ILE A 29 -59.64 20.83 47.33
N THR A 30 -60.70 20.59 46.58
CA THR A 30 -60.64 19.74 45.37
C THR A 30 -59.83 20.37 44.25
N THR A 31 -59.94 21.69 44.04
CA THR A 31 -59.10 22.41 43.05
C THR A 31 -57.63 22.45 43.46
N LEU A 32 -57.32 22.64 44.75
CA LEU A 32 -55.94 22.55 45.26
C LEU A 32 -55.36 21.14 45.12
N LEU A 33 -56.15 20.08 45.39
CA LEU A 33 -55.73 18.70 45.18
C LEU A 33 -55.47 18.42 43.69
N VAL A 34 -56.35 18.85 42.80
CA VAL A 34 -56.16 18.70 41.35
C VAL A 34 -54.93 19.49 40.87
N LEU A 35 -54.73 20.73 41.35
CA LEU A 35 -53.54 21.52 41.04
C LEU A 35 -52.25 20.88 41.57
N ALA A 36 -52.28 20.28 42.77
CA ALA A 36 -51.12 19.57 43.32
C ALA A 36 -50.77 18.34 42.46
N VAL A 37 -51.79 17.57 42.03
CA VAL A 37 -51.59 16.43 41.12
C VAL A 37 -51.06 16.89 39.77
N LEU A 38 -51.65 17.91 39.15
CA LEU A 38 -51.17 18.46 37.87
C LEU A 38 -49.74 19.01 37.98
N SER A 39 -49.40 19.67 39.09
CA SER A 39 -48.04 20.17 39.35
C SER A 39 -47.04 19.03 39.50
N SER A 40 -47.41 17.94 40.18
CA SER A 40 -46.56 16.75 40.28
C SER A 40 -46.34 16.06 38.94
N LEU A 41 -47.37 16.00 38.08
CA LEU A 41 -47.27 15.45 36.73
C LEU A 41 -46.37 16.31 35.83
N LEU A 42 -46.51 17.64 35.91
CA LEU A 42 -45.65 18.57 35.19
C LEU A 42 -44.19 18.44 35.65
N ALA A 43 -43.94 18.36 36.95
CA ALA A 43 -42.60 18.17 37.49
C ALA A 43 -41.98 16.84 37.01
N ALA A 44 -42.76 15.74 37.03
CA ALA A 44 -42.33 14.46 36.50
C ALA A 44 -42.00 14.54 35.00
N TYR A 45 -42.84 15.20 34.20
CA TYR A 45 -42.58 15.40 32.77
C TYR A 45 -41.30 16.20 32.52
N MET A 46 -41.07 17.29 33.26
CA MET A 46 -39.84 18.09 33.14
C MET A 46 -38.58 17.26 33.46
N VAL A 47 -38.64 16.39 34.49
CA VAL A 47 -37.53 15.51 34.83
C VAL A 47 -37.26 14.52 33.69
N ILE A 48 -38.30 13.89 33.15
CA ILE A 48 -38.18 12.98 32.00
C ILE A 48 -37.59 13.71 30.80
N SER A 49 -38.10 14.89 30.43
CA SER A 49 -37.56 15.68 29.32
C SER A 49 -36.10 16.06 29.52
N LYS A 50 -35.67 16.39 30.74
CA LYS A 50 -34.26 16.67 31.04
C LYS A 50 -33.37 15.44 30.83
N ILE A 51 -33.83 14.27 31.27
CA ILE A 51 -33.11 13.00 31.08
C ILE A 51 -33.02 12.67 29.59
N GLU A 52 -34.11 12.82 28.84
CA GLU A 52 -34.13 12.59 27.39
C GLU A 52 -33.19 13.54 26.66
N LEU A 53 -33.20 14.84 26.98
CA LEU A 53 -32.27 15.80 26.39
C LEU A 53 -30.82 15.47 26.73
N ALA A 54 -30.52 15.13 27.99
CA ALA A 54 -29.17 14.73 28.39
C ALA A 54 -28.70 13.46 27.66
N SER A 55 -29.60 12.48 27.51
CA SER A 55 -29.36 11.25 26.75
C SER A 55 -29.13 11.53 25.27
N MET A 56 -29.94 12.40 24.65
CA MET A 56 -29.77 12.82 23.26
C MET A 56 -28.44 13.53 23.03
N HIS A 57 -28.04 14.42 23.95
CA HIS A 57 -26.75 15.10 23.89
C HIS A 57 -25.60 14.10 24.03
N ALA A 58 -25.62 13.22 25.03
CA ALA A 58 -24.61 12.19 25.21
C ALA A 58 -24.50 11.25 23.99
N SER A 59 -25.62 10.86 23.39
CA SER A 59 -25.66 10.04 22.19
C SER A 59 -25.06 10.77 20.97
N LYS A 60 -25.40 12.05 20.79
CA LYS A 60 -24.82 12.89 19.74
C LYS A 60 -23.31 13.09 19.93
N ASP A 61 -22.89 13.37 21.15
CA ASP A 61 -21.49 13.62 21.47
C ASP A 61 -20.67 12.34 21.30
N SER A 62 -21.17 11.19 21.77
CA SER A 62 -20.53 9.89 21.52
C SER A 62 -20.41 9.56 20.02
N ALA A 63 -21.46 9.78 19.23
CA ALA A 63 -21.41 9.57 17.78
C ALA A 63 -20.38 10.49 17.10
N THR A 64 -20.31 11.76 17.53
CA THR A 64 -19.37 12.72 16.95
C THR A 64 -17.93 12.43 17.39
N GLY A 65 -17.73 12.07 18.65
CA GLY A 65 -16.45 11.62 19.20
C GLY A 65 -15.95 10.33 18.54
N PHE A 66 -16.83 9.39 18.22
CA PHE A 66 -16.48 8.19 17.45
C PHE A 66 -15.84 8.56 16.11
N PHE A 67 -16.48 9.44 15.33
CA PHE A 67 -15.92 9.89 14.04
C PHE A 67 -14.62 10.69 14.20
N ALA A 68 -14.48 11.48 15.27
CA ALA A 68 -13.22 12.15 15.58
C ALA A 68 -12.11 11.15 15.90
N ALA A 69 -12.38 10.15 16.74
CA ALA A 69 -11.44 9.09 17.07
C ALA A 69 -11.04 8.30 15.83
N GLU A 70 -11.99 7.94 14.97
CA GLU A 70 -11.77 7.25 13.69
C GLU A 70 -10.91 8.11 12.74
N GLY A 71 -11.19 9.41 12.63
CA GLY A 71 -10.36 10.35 11.87
C GLY A 71 -8.92 10.38 12.38
N GLY A 72 -8.72 10.42 13.70
CA GLY A 72 -7.39 10.33 14.32
C GLY A 72 -6.67 9.02 13.97
N LEU A 73 -7.36 7.87 14.03
CA LEU A 73 -6.80 6.58 13.65
C LEU A 73 -6.37 6.54 12.18
N ASN A 74 -7.19 7.05 11.28
CA ASN A 74 -6.91 7.05 9.84
C ASN A 74 -5.70 7.94 9.50
N VAL A 75 -5.62 9.15 10.09
CA VAL A 75 -4.44 10.02 9.92
C VAL A 75 -3.19 9.35 10.48
N ARG A 76 -3.29 8.74 11.67
CA ARG A 76 -2.15 8.10 12.32
C ARG A 76 -1.66 6.88 11.53
N ALA A 77 -2.57 6.04 11.03
CA ALA A 77 -2.24 4.89 10.20
C ALA A 77 -1.60 5.31 8.88
N GLU A 78 -2.05 6.40 8.26
CA GLU A 78 -1.47 6.93 7.02
C GLU A 78 -0.05 7.47 7.24
N LEU A 79 0.19 8.21 8.34
CA LEU A 79 1.54 8.68 8.68
C LEU A 79 2.51 7.51 8.88
N ILE A 80 2.09 6.48 9.61
CA ILE A 80 2.90 5.27 9.78
C ILE A 80 3.11 4.56 8.45
N ARG A 81 2.08 4.42 7.62
CA ARG A 81 2.18 3.84 6.27
C ARG A 81 3.19 4.60 5.41
N GLY A 82 3.21 5.92 5.49
CA GLY A 82 4.13 6.79 4.76
C GLY A 82 5.60 6.51 5.07
N ILE A 83 5.93 6.10 6.30
CA ILE A 83 7.31 5.75 6.70
C ILE A 83 7.83 4.54 5.93
N PHE A 84 6.97 3.55 5.65
CA PHE A 84 7.35 2.35 4.92
C PHE A 84 7.74 2.60 3.46
N VAL A 85 7.46 3.80 2.92
CA VAL A 85 7.95 4.20 1.61
C VAL A 85 9.48 4.32 1.65
N GLY A 86 10.17 3.47 0.89
CA GLY A 86 11.63 3.44 0.85
C GLY A 86 12.29 2.48 1.86
N TYR A 87 11.56 1.45 2.32
CA TYR A 87 12.08 0.40 3.21
C TYR A 87 12.41 0.85 4.64
N ASN A 88 12.04 2.07 5.04
CA ASN A 88 12.18 2.50 6.44
C ASN A 88 11.12 1.84 7.32
N VAL A 89 11.39 1.80 8.62
CA VAL A 89 10.46 1.32 9.64
C VAL A 89 10.24 2.43 10.68
N PRO A 90 9.04 2.54 11.26
CA PRO A 90 8.78 3.46 12.37
C PRO A 90 9.75 3.24 13.53
N SER A 91 10.17 4.33 14.17
CA SER A 91 11.14 4.35 15.25
C SER A 91 10.59 5.04 16.50
N GLY A 92 11.20 4.79 17.65
CA GLY A 92 10.81 5.40 18.94
C GLY A 92 10.08 4.42 19.86
N THR A 93 9.39 4.95 20.85
CA THR A 93 8.74 4.18 21.92
C THR A 93 7.29 4.61 22.08
N ALA A 94 6.39 3.63 22.19
CA ALA A 94 5.00 3.91 22.56
C ALA A 94 4.92 4.37 24.02
N PRO A 95 3.90 5.15 24.40
CA PRO A 95 3.58 5.35 25.82
C PRO A 95 3.24 4.01 26.49
N THR A 96 3.50 3.92 27.79
CA THR A 96 3.12 2.75 28.60
C THR A 96 1.60 2.66 28.73
N SER A 97 1.09 1.44 28.94
CA SER A 97 -0.36 1.16 28.96
C SER A 97 -1.11 1.79 30.14
N THR A 98 -0.40 2.18 31.20
CA THR A 98 -1.01 2.86 32.35
C THR A 98 -1.00 4.36 32.11
N ALA A 99 -2.18 4.98 32.01
CA ALA A 99 -2.36 6.41 31.74
C ALA A 99 -1.56 6.87 30.49
N PRO A 100 -1.81 6.28 29.30
CA PRO A 100 -1.11 6.67 28.08
C PRO A 100 -1.38 8.15 27.78
N CYS A 101 -0.35 8.86 27.32
CA CYS A 101 -0.42 10.26 26.95
C CYS A 101 -0.70 11.26 28.08
N GLU A 102 -0.53 10.83 29.34
CA GLU A 102 -0.60 11.71 30.51
C GLU A 102 0.80 12.04 31.07
N GLY A 103 1.01 13.30 31.46
CA GLY A 103 2.25 13.76 32.08
C GLY A 103 3.49 13.48 31.22
N ALA A 104 4.44 12.69 31.74
CA ALA A 104 5.65 12.30 31.01
C ALA A 104 5.46 11.04 30.14
N ASN A 105 4.31 10.37 30.21
CA ASN A 105 4.02 9.14 29.47
C ASN A 105 3.58 9.42 28.03
N ILE A 106 4.42 10.16 27.29
CA ILE A 106 4.10 10.62 25.93
C ILE A 106 4.74 9.76 24.83
N GLY A 107 5.61 8.82 25.17
CA GLY A 107 6.39 8.05 24.20
C GLY A 107 7.43 8.91 23.45
N SER A 108 7.94 8.42 22.32
CA SER A 108 8.94 9.10 21.50
C SER A 108 8.85 8.71 20.02
N GLY A 109 9.43 9.55 19.16
CA GLY A 109 9.56 9.28 17.72
C GLY A 109 8.23 9.11 17.01
N ASP A 110 8.18 8.17 16.08
CA ASP A 110 7.01 7.88 15.26
C ASP A 110 5.87 7.25 16.06
N LEU A 111 6.14 6.73 17.26
CA LEU A 111 5.19 6.00 18.11
C LEU A 111 4.58 6.83 19.25
N SER A 112 5.00 8.09 19.40
CA SER A 112 4.58 8.98 20.49
C SER A 112 3.09 9.35 20.46
N CYS A 113 2.64 10.02 21.51
CA CYS A 113 1.36 10.69 21.58
C CYS A 113 1.32 11.89 20.61
N ILE A 114 0.22 12.02 19.86
CA ILE A 114 -0.04 13.14 18.95
C ILE A 114 -1.53 13.48 19.00
N ASP A 115 -1.84 14.76 19.15
CA ASP A 115 -3.20 15.29 19.17
C ASP A 115 -3.60 15.85 17.79
N TYR A 116 -4.81 15.54 17.36
CA TYR A 116 -5.42 16.11 16.16
C TYR A 116 -6.73 16.83 16.50
N THR A 117 -6.85 18.10 16.14
CA THR A 117 -8.11 18.82 16.26
C THR A 117 -9.00 18.53 15.05
N LEU A 118 -10.12 17.85 15.28
CA LEU A 118 -11.10 17.48 14.26
C LEU A 118 -12.43 18.17 14.58
N GLY A 119 -12.62 19.35 13.99
CA GLY A 119 -13.75 20.22 14.30
C GLY A 119 -13.64 20.80 15.71
N LYS A 120 -14.55 20.41 16.61
CA LYS A 120 -14.55 20.84 18.02
C LYS A 120 -14.06 19.77 18.99
N ARG A 121 -13.46 18.71 18.47
CA ARG A 121 -12.93 17.59 19.26
C ARG A 121 -11.43 17.48 19.06
N THR A 122 -10.77 16.91 20.04
CA THR A 122 -9.37 16.52 19.96
C THR A 122 -9.29 15.00 19.95
N ALA A 123 -8.65 14.43 18.93
CA ALA A 123 -8.32 13.01 18.88
C ALA A 123 -6.85 12.84 19.26
N GLN A 124 -6.59 12.33 20.46
CA GLN A 124 -5.26 12.01 20.96
C GLN A 124 -4.90 10.59 20.55
N THR A 125 -3.76 10.41 19.91
CA THR A 125 -3.38 9.12 19.32
C THR A 125 -1.98 8.69 19.72
N TYR A 126 -1.74 7.39 19.74
CA TYR A 126 -0.40 6.80 19.83
C TYR A 126 -0.38 5.44 19.13
N VAL A 127 0.82 4.92 18.86
CA VAL A 127 0.99 3.66 18.11
C VAL A 127 1.83 2.69 18.92
N ILE A 128 1.35 1.45 19.03
CA ILE A 128 2.08 0.34 19.60
C ILE A 128 2.66 -0.49 18.46
N ASP A 129 3.98 -0.66 18.47
CA ASP A 129 4.68 -1.64 17.65
C ASP A 129 4.75 -2.98 18.41
N HIS A 130 4.14 -4.03 17.86
CA HIS A 130 4.13 -5.36 18.47
C HIS A 130 5.42 -6.16 18.21
N GLN A 131 6.35 -5.60 17.45
CA GLN A 131 7.62 -6.20 17.07
C GLN A 131 8.83 -5.30 17.43
N ALA A 132 8.62 -4.29 18.29
CA ALA A 132 9.68 -3.36 18.70
C ALA A 132 10.93 -4.10 19.19
N GLY A 133 12.08 -3.83 18.56
CA GLY A 133 13.36 -4.43 18.91
C GLY A 133 13.55 -5.90 18.48
N THR A 134 12.67 -6.44 17.64
CA THR A 134 12.75 -7.81 17.11
C THR A 134 12.81 -7.81 15.58
N THR A 135 13.22 -8.95 14.99
CA THR A 135 13.16 -9.13 13.52
C THR A 135 11.72 -9.19 13.04
N PRO A 136 11.38 -8.65 11.86
CA PRO A 136 10.03 -8.75 11.31
C PRO A 136 9.57 -10.21 11.18
N ALA A 137 8.27 -10.44 11.31
CA ALA A 137 7.73 -11.78 11.13
C ALA A 137 7.82 -12.18 9.65
N MET A 138 8.65 -13.19 9.36
CA MET A 138 8.66 -13.85 8.05
C MET A 138 7.42 -14.73 7.95
N ILE A 139 6.51 -14.38 7.04
CA ILE A 139 5.26 -15.11 6.83
C ILE A 139 5.10 -15.52 5.38
N ARG A 140 4.23 -16.50 5.16
CA ARG A 140 3.61 -16.73 3.86
C ARG A 140 2.18 -16.21 3.93
N ILE A 141 1.80 -15.32 3.01
CA ILE A 141 0.49 -14.68 3.02
C ILE A 141 -0.60 -15.76 2.92
N PRO A 142 -1.59 -15.76 3.83
CA PRO A 142 -2.65 -16.77 3.83
C PRO A 142 -3.43 -16.83 2.52
N GLN A 143 -3.99 -18.01 2.22
CA GLN A 143 -4.90 -18.18 1.10
C GLN A 143 -6.16 -17.30 1.28
N GLY A 144 -6.62 -16.70 0.19
CA GLY A 144 -7.76 -15.78 0.15
C GLY A 144 -7.39 -14.30 0.30
N GLU A 145 -6.19 -13.98 0.82
CA GLU A 145 -5.72 -12.60 0.89
C GLU A 145 -5.09 -12.13 -0.43
N LEU A 146 -5.00 -10.81 -0.63
CA LEU A 146 -4.22 -10.24 -1.74
C LEU A 146 -2.75 -10.63 -1.57
N TYR A 147 -2.13 -11.09 -2.64
CA TYR A 147 -0.77 -11.65 -2.68
C TYR A 147 -0.60 -12.97 -1.92
N GLN A 148 -1.68 -13.75 -1.82
CA GLN A 148 -1.65 -15.07 -1.18
C GLN A 148 -0.49 -15.94 -1.66
N ASN A 149 -0.02 -16.81 -0.78
CA ASN A 149 1.06 -17.77 -1.01
C ASN A 149 2.45 -17.15 -1.28
N LEU A 150 2.58 -15.82 -1.35
CA LEU A 150 3.86 -15.14 -1.42
C LEU A 150 4.48 -15.02 -0.04
N ASN A 151 5.82 -15.10 0.02
CA ASN A 151 6.55 -14.79 1.25
C ASN A 151 6.58 -13.27 1.45
N ALA A 152 6.44 -12.84 2.70
CA ALA A 152 6.45 -11.44 3.08
C ALA A 152 7.13 -11.24 4.43
N GLN A 153 7.72 -10.07 4.61
CA GLN A 153 8.05 -9.54 5.93
C GLN A 153 6.83 -8.76 6.45
N GLU A 154 6.27 -9.16 7.60
CA GLU A 154 5.09 -8.53 8.18
C GLU A 154 5.42 -7.81 9.48
N TYR A 155 5.13 -6.50 9.50
CA TYR A 155 5.12 -5.66 10.69
C TYR A 155 3.69 -5.45 11.18
N ARG A 156 3.48 -5.46 12.50
CA ARG A 156 2.14 -5.35 13.12
C ARG A 156 2.09 -4.16 14.06
N TYR A 157 1.10 -3.30 13.83
CA TYR A 157 0.89 -2.10 14.62
C TYR A 157 -0.53 -2.02 15.13
N THR A 158 -0.66 -1.34 16.26
CA THR A 158 -1.94 -0.92 16.81
C THR A 158 -1.92 0.58 17.02
N ALA A 159 -2.72 1.32 16.27
CA ALA A 159 -3.01 2.72 16.57
C ALA A 159 -4.16 2.78 17.58
N ASN A 160 -4.04 3.64 18.58
CA ASN A 160 -5.09 3.98 19.54
C ASN A 160 -5.47 5.44 19.34
N SER A 161 -6.73 5.77 19.57
CA SER A 161 -7.26 7.12 19.46
C SER A 161 -8.33 7.34 20.51
N GLU A 162 -8.14 8.37 21.33
CA GLU A 162 -9.10 8.83 22.32
C GLU A 162 -9.62 10.21 21.90
N ALA A 163 -10.93 10.32 21.73
CA ALA A 163 -11.59 11.57 21.36
C ALA A 163 -12.13 12.28 22.59
N PHE A 164 -11.72 13.53 22.75
CA PHE A 164 -12.19 14.45 23.77
C PHE A 164 -13.15 15.48 23.19
N GLY A 165 -14.27 15.69 23.88
CA GLY A 165 -15.21 16.75 23.61
C GLY A 165 -14.66 18.14 23.98
N PRO A 166 -15.41 19.22 23.68
CA PRO A 166 -15.02 20.60 24.05
C PRO A 166 -14.89 20.82 25.56
N ASP A 167 -15.51 19.96 26.37
CA ASP A 167 -15.46 19.95 27.83
C ASP A 167 -14.37 19.00 28.38
N GLU A 168 -13.46 18.55 27.51
CA GLU A 168 -12.33 17.65 27.82
C GLU A 168 -12.75 16.26 28.32
N ARG A 169 -14.02 15.88 28.16
CA ARG A 169 -14.49 14.53 28.47
C ARG A 169 -14.25 13.59 27.32
N THR A 170 -13.86 12.37 27.63
CA THR A 170 -13.76 11.28 26.66
C THR A 170 -15.14 10.97 26.09
N GLU A 171 -15.30 11.14 24.78
CA GLU A 171 -16.52 10.80 24.04
C GLU A 171 -16.43 9.41 23.37
N ALA A 172 -15.21 8.98 22.99
CA ALA A 172 -14.95 7.67 22.40
C ALA A 172 -13.46 7.25 22.51
N ILE A 173 -13.22 5.95 22.61
CA ILE A 173 -11.88 5.34 22.53
C ILE A 173 -11.93 4.24 21.48
N LEU A 174 -11.06 4.34 20.46
CA LEU A 174 -10.99 3.38 19.36
C LEU A 174 -9.57 2.84 19.18
N GLN A 175 -9.51 1.65 18.59
CA GLN A 175 -8.27 0.97 18.25
C GLN A 175 -8.31 0.45 16.82
N LEU A 176 -7.27 0.73 16.04
CA LEU A 176 -7.05 0.19 14.70
C LEU A 176 -5.82 -0.70 14.69
N ARG A 177 -5.98 -1.95 14.28
CA ARG A 177 -4.86 -2.87 14.04
C ARG A 177 -4.60 -2.96 12.55
N PHE A 178 -3.36 -2.69 12.16
CA PHE A 178 -2.95 -2.76 10.77
C PHE A 178 -1.60 -3.47 10.63
N LYS A 179 -1.33 -3.92 9.41
CA LYS A 179 -0.14 -4.70 9.08
C LYS A 179 0.54 -4.05 7.88
N SER A 180 1.85 -3.88 7.95
CA SER A 180 2.67 -3.51 6.81
C SER A 180 3.38 -4.75 6.31
N ARG A 181 3.23 -5.07 5.02
CA ARG A 181 3.84 -6.25 4.41
C ARG A 181 4.76 -5.85 3.27
N LEU A 182 6.01 -6.30 3.37
CA LEU A 182 6.96 -6.18 2.30
C LEU A 182 7.03 -7.50 1.53
N VAL A 183 6.55 -7.48 0.28
CA VAL A 183 6.52 -8.64 -0.61
C VAL A 183 7.60 -8.46 -1.68
N PRO A 184 8.63 -9.32 -1.70
CA PRO A 184 9.63 -9.28 -2.77
C PRO A 184 8.98 -9.50 -4.15
N LEU A 185 9.22 -8.56 -5.08
CA LEU A 185 8.60 -8.54 -6.41
C LEU A 185 8.98 -9.74 -7.29
N PHE A 186 10.15 -10.34 -7.08
CA PHE A 186 10.63 -11.48 -7.88
C PHE A 186 9.82 -12.78 -7.67
N GLN A 187 8.85 -12.79 -6.74
CA GLN A 187 7.96 -13.93 -6.54
C GLN A 187 6.72 -13.89 -7.47
N PHE A 188 6.45 -12.76 -8.13
CA PHE A 188 5.40 -12.68 -9.14
C PHE A 188 5.88 -13.34 -10.43
N ALA A 189 4.99 -14.13 -11.06
CA ALA A 189 5.24 -14.62 -12.41
C ALA A 189 5.26 -13.44 -13.40
N VAL A 190 4.39 -12.47 -13.17
CA VAL A 190 4.33 -11.22 -13.93
C VAL A 190 4.02 -10.07 -12.98
N PHE A 191 4.87 -9.04 -12.98
CA PHE A 191 4.62 -7.77 -12.33
C PHE A 191 4.82 -6.64 -13.34
N TYR A 192 3.91 -5.66 -13.39
CA TYR A 192 4.06 -4.50 -14.27
C TYR A 192 3.55 -3.21 -13.62
N ASN A 193 4.34 -2.13 -13.69
CA ASN A 193 4.01 -0.85 -13.03
C ASN A 193 3.00 0.01 -13.81
N LYS A 194 2.86 -0.21 -15.12
CA LYS A 194 1.90 0.53 -15.96
C LYS A 194 0.81 -0.43 -16.42
N ASP A 195 0.08 -0.07 -17.47
CA ASP A 195 -0.86 -1.00 -18.09
C ASP A 195 -0.13 -2.15 -18.77
N LEU A 196 -0.67 -3.36 -18.65
CA LEU A 196 -0.12 -4.55 -19.28
C LEU A 196 -1.13 -5.16 -20.25
N GLU A 197 -0.68 -5.50 -21.45
CA GLU A 197 -1.42 -6.36 -22.37
C GLU A 197 -0.74 -7.73 -22.46
N ILE A 198 -1.50 -8.79 -22.21
CA ILE A 198 -1.06 -10.17 -22.43
C ILE A 198 -1.90 -10.74 -23.58
N LEU A 199 -1.23 -10.97 -24.71
CA LEU A 199 -1.83 -11.48 -25.94
C LEU A 199 -0.87 -12.49 -26.60
N PRO A 200 -0.79 -13.73 -26.10
CA PRO A 200 0.07 -14.74 -26.69
C PRO A 200 -0.51 -15.23 -28.03
N GLY A 201 0.38 -15.49 -28.99
CA GLY A 201 0.05 -16.15 -30.25
C GLY A 201 -0.22 -17.65 -30.04
N PRO A 202 0.81 -18.43 -29.67
CA PRO A 202 0.65 -19.82 -29.21
C PRO A 202 -0.04 -19.91 -27.84
N ALA A 203 -0.36 -21.14 -27.42
CA ALA A 203 -0.81 -21.40 -26.05
C ALA A 203 0.26 -20.94 -25.02
N MET A 204 -0.15 -20.17 -24.02
CA MET A 204 0.70 -19.71 -22.93
C MET A 204 0.13 -20.15 -21.58
N ASN A 205 1.00 -20.67 -20.71
CA ASN A 205 0.68 -21.02 -19.34
C ASN A 205 1.59 -20.22 -18.39
N LEU A 206 0.98 -19.37 -17.55
CA LEU A 206 1.64 -18.58 -16.52
C LEU A 206 1.43 -19.23 -15.17
N ASN A 207 2.51 -19.71 -14.56
CA ASN A 207 2.47 -20.33 -13.24
C ASN A 207 2.95 -19.34 -12.18
N GLY A 208 2.04 -18.88 -11.33
CA GLY A 208 2.30 -17.92 -10.26
C GLY A 208 1.49 -16.62 -10.39
N PRO A 209 1.59 -15.73 -9.38
CA PRO A 209 0.76 -14.53 -9.32
C PRO A 209 1.09 -13.50 -10.41
N VAL A 210 0.06 -12.79 -10.85
CA VAL A 210 0.13 -11.69 -11.81
C VAL A 210 -0.37 -10.42 -11.13
N HIS A 211 0.42 -9.35 -11.15
CA HIS A 211 0.01 -8.04 -10.63
C HIS A 211 0.35 -6.91 -11.60
N VAL A 212 -0.56 -5.94 -11.71
CA VAL A 212 -0.40 -4.77 -12.58
C VAL A 212 -0.87 -3.51 -11.85
N ASN A 213 -0.01 -2.50 -11.73
CA ASN A 213 -0.38 -1.21 -11.11
C ASN A 213 -1.26 -0.32 -12.01
N GLY A 214 -1.32 -0.60 -13.32
CA GLY A 214 -2.24 0.03 -14.26
C GLY A 214 -3.42 -0.88 -14.63
N ASP A 215 -3.94 -0.69 -15.83
CA ASP A 215 -4.97 -1.55 -16.43
C ASP A 215 -4.39 -2.85 -16.99
N LEU A 216 -5.11 -3.96 -16.84
CA LEU A 216 -4.72 -5.27 -17.36
C LEU A 216 -5.64 -5.69 -18.52
N TYR A 217 -5.06 -5.90 -19.70
CA TYR A 217 -5.74 -6.36 -20.90
C TYR A 217 -5.37 -7.82 -21.18
N LEU A 218 -6.36 -8.70 -21.15
CA LEU A 218 -6.18 -10.14 -21.35
C LEU A 218 -6.87 -10.61 -22.63
N ASN A 219 -6.08 -11.17 -23.54
CA ASN A 219 -6.57 -11.84 -24.73
C ASN A 219 -5.59 -12.92 -25.18
N SER A 220 -5.91 -13.69 -26.21
CA SER A 220 -5.03 -14.71 -26.78
C SER A 220 -5.46 -15.01 -28.22
N ASN A 221 -4.55 -15.59 -29.03
CA ASN A 221 -4.91 -16.19 -30.32
C ASN A 221 -5.25 -17.69 -30.17
N THR A 222 -4.56 -18.40 -29.27
CA THR A 222 -4.80 -19.84 -28.99
C THR A 222 -5.34 -20.06 -27.58
N SER A 223 -4.53 -19.84 -26.54
CA SER A 223 -4.99 -19.87 -25.16
C SER A 223 -4.06 -19.08 -24.24
N LEU A 224 -4.61 -18.59 -23.14
CA LEU A 224 -3.85 -18.04 -22.00
C LEU A 224 -4.39 -18.68 -20.73
N ASP A 225 -3.54 -19.40 -20.00
CA ASP A 225 -3.86 -20.06 -18.74
C ASP A 225 -3.03 -19.42 -17.62
N ILE A 226 -3.68 -18.83 -16.62
CA ILE A 226 -3.02 -18.20 -15.47
C ILE A 226 -3.30 -19.04 -14.21
N ASN A 227 -2.27 -19.74 -13.74
CA ASN A 227 -2.29 -20.60 -12.56
C ASN A 227 -1.79 -19.84 -11.33
N GLY A 228 -2.48 -18.77 -10.97
CA GLY A 228 -2.14 -17.91 -9.86
C GLY A 228 -3.17 -16.82 -9.65
N GLN A 229 -3.04 -16.08 -8.55
CA GLN A 229 -3.89 -14.92 -8.29
C GLN A 229 -3.55 -13.80 -9.29
N VAL A 230 -4.58 -13.18 -9.85
CA VAL A 230 -4.49 -12.03 -10.76
C VAL A 230 -5.02 -10.79 -10.05
N SER A 231 -4.22 -9.73 -10.05
CA SER A 231 -4.58 -8.46 -9.42
C SER A 231 -4.23 -7.28 -10.32
N ALA A 232 -5.09 -6.26 -10.33
CA ALA A 232 -4.83 -4.99 -11.00
C ALA A 232 -5.23 -3.81 -10.11
N SER A 233 -4.43 -2.75 -10.09
CA SER A 233 -4.84 -1.50 -9.44
C SER A 233 -5.78 -0.68 -10.30
N GLY A 234 -5.61 -0.77 -11.63
CA GLY A 234 -6.61 -0.31 -12.58
C GLY A 234 -7.73 -1.34 -12.79
N SER A 235 -8.31 -1.27 -13.98
CA SER A 235 -9.36 -2.18 -14.44
C SER A 235 -8.79 -3.42 -15.12
N ILE A 236 -9.57 -4.50 -15.15
CA ILE A 236 -9.26 -5.67 -15.97
C ILE A 236 -10.19 -5.67 -17.19
N TYR A 237 -9.62 -5.92 -18.36
CA TYR A 237 -10.33 -6.00 -19.63
C TYR A 237 -10.13 -7.37 -20.27
N ARG A 238 -11.22 -7.92 -20.81
CA ARG A 238 -11.16 -9.04 -21.75
C ARG A 238 -11.16 -8.48 -23.17
N GLY A 239 -10.01 -8.55 -23.85
CA GLY A 239 -9.80 -7.97 -25.18
C GLY A 239 -8.52 -7.14 -25.28
N ARG A 240 -8.20 -6.66 -26.48
CA ARG A 240 -6.96 -5.92 -26.76
C ARG A 240 -7.00 -4.48 -26.24
N LYS A 241 -5.84 -3.93 -25.90
CA LYS A 241 -5.68 -2.53 -25.46
C LYS A 241 -5.91 -1.53 -26.58
N ASP A 242 -5.43 -1.83 -27.79
CA ASP A 242 -5.55 -0.95 -28.96
C ASP A 242 -6.98 -0.81 -29.51
N GLY A 243 -7.95 -1.53 -28.93
CA GLY A 243 -9.36 -1.48 -29.35
C GLY A 243 -9.65 -2.23 -30.65
N THR A 244 -8.65 -2.86 -31.27
CA THR A 244 -8.88 -3.72 -32.43
C THR A 244 -9.62 -4.98 -32.00
N GLN A 245 -10.52 -5.46 -32.86
CA GLN A 245 -11.39 -6.59 -32.55
C GLN A 245 -10.72 -7.95 -32.83
N THR A 246 -9.52 -7.99 -33.41
CA THR A 246 -8.87 -9.25 -33.83
C THR A 246 -7.62 -9.55 -32.98
N PRO A 247 -7.52 -10.73 -32.33
CA PRO A 247 -8.54 -11.78 -32.27
C PRO A 247 -9.74 -11.36 -31.43
N ILE A 248 -10.93 -11.75 -31.89
CA ILE A 248 -12.16 -11.59 -31.09
C ILE A 248 -12.02 -12.56 -29.92
N CYS A 249 -12.36 -12.13 -28.72
CA CYS A 249 -12.27 -12.97 -27.52
C CYS A 249 -13.21 -14.19 -27.55
N ASN A 250 -14.17 -14.21 -28.47
CA ASN A 250 -15.08 -15.32 -28.71
C ASN A 250 -14.32 -16.60 -29.10
N SER A 251 -14.61 -17.70 -28.40
CA SER A 251 -14.01 -19.03 -28.63
C SER A 251 -12.49 -19.12 -28.45
N VAL A 252 -11.85 -18.08 -27.87
CA VAL A 252 -10.44 -18.10 -27.55
C VAL A 252 -10.25 -18.03 -26.03
N PRO A 253 -9.86 -19.14 -25.37
CA PRO A 253 -9.87 -19.21 -23.91
C PRO A 253 -8.78 -18.34 -23.29
N VAL A 254 -9.21 -17.46 -22.39
CA VAL A 254 -8.38 -16.91 -21.30
C VAL A 254 -8.93 -17.52 -20.02
N ARG A 255 -8.14 -18.35 -19.34
CA ARG A 255 -8.54 -19.01 -18.11
C ARG A 255 -7.68 -18.56 -16.95
N ILE A 256 -8.32 -18.31 -15.81
CA ILE A 256 -7.65 -17.99 -14.55
C ILE A 256 -8.08 -19.02 -13.51
N MET A 257 -7.14 -19.48 -12.71
CA MET A 257 -7.39 -20.43 -11.62
C MET A 257 -8.32 -19.81 -10.58
N ASN A 258 -9.45 -20.46 -10.29
CA ASN A 258 -10.17 -20.26 -9.03
C ASN A 258 -9.59 -21.24 -7.97
N PRO A 259 -10.05 -21.26 -6.70
CA PRO A 259 -9.48 -22.15 -5.69
C PRO A 259 -9.54 -23.66 -6.00
N THR A 260 -10.33 -24.11 -6.98
CA THR A 260 -10.56 -25.54 -7.28
C THR A 260 -10.26 -25.93 -8.74
N SER A 261 -10.41 -25.03 -9.71
CA SER A 261 -10.22 -25.29 -11.13
C SER A 261 -10.04 -24.01 -11.97
N PRO A 262 -9.45 -24.09 -13.17
CA PRO A 262 -9.39 -22.96 -14.08
C PRO A 262 -10.77 -22.60 -14.64
N LEU A 263 -11.14 -21.32 -14.56
CA LEU A 263 -12.38 -20.76 -15.13
C LEU A 263 -12.07 -19.81 -16.29
N ALA A 264 -12.94 -19.76 -17.30
CA ALA A 264 -12.81 -18.82 -18.40
C ALA A 264 -13.20 -17.40 -17.95
N LEU A 265 -12.30 -16.44 -18.15
CA LEU A 265 -12.58 -15.03 -17.92
C LEU A 265 -13.41 -14.53 -19.10
N TYR A 266 -14.73 -14.39 -18.89
CA TYR A 266 -15.69 -13.91 -19.87
C TYR A 266 -15.59 -14.66 -21.23
N PRO A 267 -16.23 -15.84 -21.37
CA PRO A 267 -15.91 -16.84 -22.41
C PRO A 267 -16.24 -16.41 -23.84
N SER A 268 -17.15 -15.45 -24.03
CA SER A 268 -17.53 -14.95 -25.35
C SER A 268 -17.75 -13.45 -25.31
N CYS A 269 -17.05 -12.72 -26.17
CA CYS A 269 -17.30 -11.31 -26.39
C CYS A 269 -17.00 -10.93 -27.85
N SER A 270 -17.80 -10.03 -28.42
CA SER A 270 -17.66 -9.52 -29.79
C SER A 270 -16.72 -8.31 -29.89
N SER A 271 -16.39 -7.71 -28.76
CA SER A 271 -15.46 -6.58 -28.62
C SER A 271 -14.83 -6.61 -27.22
N ARG A 272 -13.94 -5.64 -26.91
CA ARG A 272 -13.36 -5.55 -25.57
C ARG A 272 -14.46 -5.31 -24.53
N ILE A 273 -14.44 -6.11 -23.46
CA ILE A 273 -15.33 -5.98 -22.32
C ILE A 273 -14.53 -5.58 -21.08
N LEU A 274 -15.08 -4.65 -20.30
CA LEU A 274 -14.63 -4.34 -18.95
C LEU A 274 -15.15 -5.43 -18.00
N ILE A 275 -14.24 -6.04 -17.23
CA ILE A 275 -14.60 -7.02 -16.22
C ILE A 275 -15.20 -6.31 -15.01
N THR A 276 -16.34 -6.81 -14.54
CA THR A 276 -17.10 -6.26 -13.40
C THR A 276 -16.97 -7.13 -12.16
N ASN A 277 -17.46 -6.63 -11.02
CA ASN A 277 -17.47 -7.39 -9.77
C ASN A 277 -18.29 -8.69 -9.88
N ASN A 278 -19.33 -8.72 -10.72
CA ASN A 278 -20.16 -9.90 -10.93
C ASN A 278 -19.40 -10.99 -11.70
N ASP A 279 -18.57 -10.60 -12.67
CA ASP A 279 -17.79 -11.54 -13.49
C ASP A 279 -16.71 -12.25 -12.67
N ILE A 280 -16.22 -11.61 -11.60
CA ILE A 280 -15.14 -12.14 -10.75
C ILE A 280 -15.62 -12.89 -9.51
N GLN A 281 -16.92 -12.85 -9.16
CA GLN A 281 -17.46 -13.62 -8.02
C GLN A 281 -17.07 -15.11 -8.05
N PRO A 282 -17.12 -15.82 -9.19
CA PRO A 282 -16.77 -17.25 -9.26
C PRO A 282 -15.29 -17.55 -8.98
N TYR A 283 -14.42 -16.53 -8.98
CA TYR A 283 -12.99 -16.66 -8.75
C TYR A 283 -12.62 -16.60 -7.27
N ASN A 284 -13.56 -16.27 -6.37
CA ASN A 284 -13.38 -16.31 -4.91
C ASN A 284 -12.07 -15.64 -4.44
N GLY A 285 -11.83 -14.40 -4.86
CA GLY A 285 -10.63 -13.62 -4.51
C GLY A 285 -9.37 -13.92 -5.34
N MET A 286 -9.43 -14.86 -6.30
CA MET A 286 -8.32 -15.13 -7.22
C MET A 286 -8.16 -14.08 -8.33
N VAL A 287 -9.22 -13.31 -8.61
CA VAL A 287 -9.17 -12.16 -9.52
C VAL A 287 -9.64 -10.93 -8.74
N GLN A 288 -8.80 -9.91 -8.67
CA GLN A 288 -9.08 -8.66 -7.95
C GLN A 288 -8.68 -7.46 -8.82
N PHE A 289 -9.46 -6.39 -8.79
CA PHE A 289 -9.13 -5.14 -9.47
C PHE A 289 -9.49 -3.95 -8.59
N GLY A 290 -8.94 -2.76 -8.88
CA GLY A 290 -9.07 -1.60 -7.99
C GLY A 290 -8.30 -1.75 -6.67
N VAL A 291 -7.31 -2.64 -6.61
CA VAL A 291 -6.45 -2.78 -5.41
C VAL A 291 -5.44 -1.64 -5.34
N GLN A 292 -4.90 -1.36 -4.16
CA GLN A 292 -3.87 -0.33 -4.02
C GLN A 292 -2.62 -0.66 -4.85
N ALA A 293 -2.13 0.32 -5.61
CA ALA A 293 -0.91 0.19 -6.40
C ALA A 293 0.29 -0.11 -5.50
N VAL A 294 1.07 -1.11 -5.90
CA VAL A 294 2.34 -1.43 -5.25
C VAL A 294 3.32 -0.31 -5.56
N THR A 295 3.81 0.37 -4.53
CA THR A 295 4.85 1.38 -4.71
C THR A 295 6.11 0.71 -5.24
N VAL A 296 6.53 1.12 -6.44
CA VAL A 296 7.83 0.73 -7.01
C VAL A 296 8.77 1.91 -6.97
N PRO A 297 10.09 1.69 -6.83
CA PRO A 297 11.06 2.75 -7.06
C PRO A 297 10.86 3.34 -8.46
N GLU A 298 10.87 4.67 -8.56
CA GLU A 298 10.84 5.31 -9.87
C GLU A 298 12.10 4.93 -10.65
N PRO A 299 12.03 4.81 -12.00
CA PRO A 299 13.20 4.50 -12.82
C PRO A 299 14.40 5.41 -12.51
N ASP A 300 14.14 6.69 -12.27
CA ASP A 300 15.13 7.71 -11.93
C ASP A 300 15.93 7.40 -10.66
N THR A 301 15.43 6.55 -9.75
CA THR A 301 16.18 6.11 -8.58
C THR A 301 17.37 5.22 -8.95
N LEU A 302 17.33 4.58 -10.12
CA LEU A 302 18.38 3.75 -10.70
C LEU A 302 19.37 4.56 -11.56
N ASP A 303 19.08 5.84 -11.83
CA ASP A 303 19.91 6.66 -12.69
C ASP A 303 21.36 6.72 -12.19
N PRO A 304 22.34 6.62 -13.10
CA PRO A 304 23.76 6.60 -12.73
C PRO A 304 24.28 8.02 -12.46
N THR A 305 23.64 8.74 -11.54
CA THR A 305 23.95 10.14 -11.23
C THR A 305 24.04 10.38 -9.73
N PRO A 306 24.96 11.26 -9.27
CA PRO A 306 25.04 11.66 -7.87
C PRO A 306 23.71 12.21 -7.36
N GLY A 307 23.34 11.87 -6.13
CA GLY A 307 22.07 12.29 -5.52
C GLY A 307 20.90 11.31 -5.74
N LYS A 308 21.12 10.20 -6.46
CA LYS A 308 20.12 9.13 -6.66
C LYS A 308 20.37 7.99 -5.69
N LEU A 309 19.29 7.45 -5.12
CA LEU A 309 19.35 6.50 -3.99
C LEU A 309 20.33 5.35 -4.21
N TYR A 310 20.18 4.58 -5.29
CA TYR A 310 21.03 3.42 -5.53
C TYR A 310 22.44 3.79 -5.97
N TRP A 311 22.61 4.95 -6.61
CA TRP A 311 23.94 5.45 -6.92
C TRP A 311 24.68 5.84 -5.65
N ASP A 312 24.07 6.59 -4.74
CA ASP A 312 24.72 7.08 -3.53
C ASP A 312 24.98 5.95 -2.53
N ARG A 313 24.08 4.97 -2.44
CA ARG A 313 24.23 3.79 -1.57
C ARG A 313 25.17 2.72 -2.12
N ALA A 314 25.58 2.80 -3.39
CA ALA A 314 26.45 1.79 -3.99
C ALA A 314 27.83 1.72 -3.35
N ASP A 315 28.24 0.52 -2.97
CA ASP A 315 29.60 0.17 -2.57
C ASP A 315 30.54 0.04 -3.78
N LEU A 316 29.99 -0.43 -4.90
CA LEU A 316 30.69 -0.51 -6.18
C LEU A 316 29.85 0.13 -7.27
N ARG A 317 30.44 1.05 -8.03
CA ARG A 317 29.84 1.66 -9.23
C ARG A 317 30.68 1.30 -10.43
N LEU A 318 30.13 0.49 -11.32
CA LEU A 318 30.82 0.03 -12.53
C LEU A 318 30.11 0.58 -13.76
N VAL A 319 30.83 1.39 -14.52
CA VAL A 319 30.28 2.18 -15.62
C VAL A 319 31.00 1.84 -16.92
N LEU A 320 30.25 1.42 -17.94
CA LEU A 320 30.73 1.41 -19.32
C LEU A 320 30.45 2.78 -19.96
N ASN A 321 31.50 3.55 -20.22
CA ASN A 321 31.43 4.88 -20.81
C ASN A 321 31.53 4.81 -22.33
N LEU A 322 30.54 5.36 -23.04
CA LEU A 322 30.38 5.24 -24.49
C LEU A 322 30.27 6.61 -25.17
N ASN A 323 30.87 6.73 -26.35
CA ASN A 323 30.74 7.92 -27.19
C ASN A 323 29.44 7.91 -28.02
N SER A 324 29.25 8.94 -28.84
CA SER A 324 28.06 9.08 -29.70
C SER A 324 27.90 8.00 -30.76
N SER A 325 28.98 7.29 -31.09
CA SER A 325 28.98 6.12 -31.98
C SER A 325 28.85 4.79 -31.23
N ASN A 326 28.49 4.81 -29.94
CA ASN A 326 28.30 3.61 -29.11
C ASN A 326 29.59 2.78 -28.92
N ASN A 327 30.75 3.42 -29.04
CA ASN A 327 32.05 2.81 -28.82
C ASN A 327 32.59 3.20 -27.44
N PRO A 328 33.32 2.31 -26.75
CA PRO A 328 33.97 2.63 -25.48
C PRO A 328 34.85 3.88 -25.57
N VAL A 329 34.71 4.78 -24.60
CA VAL A 329 35.55 5.96 -24.46
C VAL A 329 36.86 5.53 -23.81
N THR A 330 37.95 5.56 -24.57
CA THR A 330 39.24 5.01 -24.13
C THR A 330 40.23 6.05 -23.59
N THR A 331 39.79 7.31 -23.45
CA THR A 331 40.66 8.45 -23.08
C THR A 331 41.17 8.37 -21.66
N THR A 332 40.32 7.95 -20.71
CA THR A 332 40.69 7.81 -19.29
C THR A 332 41.14 6.38 -18.99
N VAL A 333 40.48 5.41 -19.63
CA VAL A 333 40.64 3.99 -19.36
C VAL A 333 40.54 3.20 -20.66
N SER A 334 41.51 2.34 -20.96
CA SER A 334 41.66 1.69 -22.28
C SER A 334 40.47 0.82 -22.74
N THR A 335 39.57 0.45 -21.83
CA THR A 335 38.40 -0.41 -22.10
C THR A 335 37.08 0.36 -22.11
N GLY A 336 37.09 1.63 -21.68
CA GLY A 336 35.91 2.42 -21.36
C GLY A 336 35.10 1.91 -20.17
N ILE A 337 35.59 0.91 -19.44
CA ILE A 337 34.95 0.38 -18.22
C ILE A 337 35.65 0.98 -17.02
N GLU A 338 34.90 1.72 -16.22
CA GLU A 338 35.42 2.56 -15.16
C GLU A 338 34.73 2.24 -13.84
N VAL A 339 35.50 2.25 -12.76
CA VAL A 339 34.96 2.29 -11.41
C VAL A 339 34.77 3.76 -11.04
N ARG A 340 33.58 4.14 -10.58
CA ARG A 340 33.24 5.53 -10.25
C ARG A 340 33.11 5.73 -8.74
N ASN A 341 33.47 6.93 -8.27
CA ASN A 341 33.16 7.40 -6.92
C ASN A 341 31.70 7.86 -6.84
N SER A 342 31.21 8.17 -5.63
CA SER A 342 29.85 8.67 -5.40
C SER A 342 29.56 10.00 -6.12
N ASP A 343 30.57 10.85 -6.31
CA ASP A 343 30.48 12.10 -7.08
C ASP A 343 30.54 11.90 -8.61
N ASN A 344 30.56 10.64 -9.07
CA ASN A 344 30.74 10.24 -10.46
C ASN A 344 32.11 10.60 -11.06
N SER A 345 33.12 10.93 -10.27
CA SER A 345 34.51 10.97 -10.76
C SER A 345 35.05 9.55 -10.99
N VAL A 346 36.03 9.40 -11.88
CA VAL A 346 36.69 8.10 -12.14
C VAL A 346 37.63 7.76 -11.00
N ASN A 347 37.41 6.62 -10.36
CA ASN A 347 38.32 6.05 -9.38
C ASN A 347 39.39 5.23 -10.11
N VAL A 348 40.50 5.89 -10.48
CA VAL A 348 41.58 5.28 -11.26
C VAL A 348 42.22 4.09 -10.52
N ALA A 349 42.42 4.20 -9.20
CA ALA A 349 43.02 3.13 -8.40
C ALA A 349 42.15 1.87 -8.41
N ALA A 350 40.86 2.01 -8.08
CA ALA A 350 39.92 0.90 -8.10
C ALA A 350 39.74 0.33 -9.53
N THR A 351 39.75 1.19 -10.54
CA THR A 351 39.70 0.74 -11.94
C THR A 351 40.93 -0.10 -12.32
N ASN A 352 42.12 0.28 -11.86
CA ASN A 352 43.33 -0.52 -12.06
C ASN A 352 43.29 -1.84 -11.30
N THR A 353 42.75 -1.85 -10.07
CA THR A 353 42.50 -3.09 -9.31
C THR A 353 41.55 -4.01 -10.08
N LEU A 354 40.48 -3.47 -10.70
CA LEU A 354 39.58 -4.24 -11.57
C LEU A 354 40.33 -4.94 -12.68
N PHE A 355 41.32 -4.27 -13.27
CA PHE A 355 42.11 -4.80 -14.38
C PHE A 355 43.21 -5.76 -13.95
N ALA A 356 43.59 -5.76 -12.68
CA ALA A 356 44.62 -6.62 -12.14
C ALA A 356 44.13 -8.01 -11.70
N CYS A 357 42.81 -8.21 -11.55
CA CYS A 357 42.28 -9.54 -11.21
C CYS A 357 42.56 -10.60 -12.29
N SER A 358 42.65 -11.86 -11.87
CA SER A 358 42.89 -12.97 -12.80
C SER A 358 41.69 -13.16 -13.73
N GLY A 359 41.90 -13.08 -15.04
CA GLY A 359 40.82 -13.10 -16.03
C GLY A 359 40.06 -11.77 -16.12
N SER A 360 40.76 -10.64 -15.96
CA SER A 360 40.09 -9.42 -15.52
C SER A 360 39.17 -8.70 -16.49
N VAL A 361 39.64 -8.17 -17.63
CA VAL A 361 38.77 -7.31 -18.44
C VAL A 361 38.96 -7.49 -19.94
N ARG A 362 37.85 -7.74 -20.65
CA ARG A 362 37.82 -7.80 -22.13
C ARG A 362 38.10 -6.42 -22.71
N ARG A 363 39.15 -6.30 -23.51
CA ARG A 363 39.58 -5.02 -24.12
C ARG A 363 38.78 -4.60 -25.35
N ASN A 364 38.30 -5.51 -26.19
CA ASN A 364 37.54 -5.17 -27.39
C ASN A 364 37.08 -6.47 -28.08
N PRO A 365 35.81 -6.69 -28.46
CA PRO A 365 35.39 -7.88 -29.19
C PRO A 365 35.70 -7.75 -30.71
N ALA A 366 36.94 -7.46 -31.08
CA ALA A 366 37.38 -7.72 -32.45
C ALA A 366 37.58 -9.24 -32.58
N ALA A 367 36.49 -9.94 -32.93
CA ALA A 367 36.34 -11.34 -33.29
C ALA A 367 37.58 -12.25 -33.13
N SER A 368 37.75 -12.89 -31.96
CA SER A 368 38.45 -14.20 -31.77
C SER A 368 38.79 -14.57 -30.31
N ASP A 369 38.55 -13.71 -29.31
CA ASP A 369 38.93 -14.01 -27.93
C ASP A 369 37.81 -14.67 -27.09
N ASN A 370 37.93 -15.98 -26.88
CA ASN A 370 36.98 -16.81 -26.12
C ASN A 370 37.26 -16.88 -24.60
N PHE A 371 38.14 -16.05 -24.03
CA PHE A 371 38.41 -16.10 -22.59
C PHE A 371 37.33 -15.43 -21.70
N GLN A 372 37.04 -16.05 -20.55
CA GLN A 372 36.09 -15.59 -19.55
C GLN A 372 36.66 -14.39 -18.78
N ALA A 373 36.18 -13.17 -19.08
CA ALA A 373 36.50 -12.00 -18.29
C ALA A 373 35.52 -11.76 -17.12
N ALA A 374 36.02 -11.31 -15.96
CA ALA A 374 35.21 -10.91 -14.80
C ALA A 374 34.27 -9.75 -15.16
N VAL A 375 34.80 -8.75 -15.88
CA VAL A 375 34.02 -7.65 -16.44
C VAL A 375 34.44 -7.41 -17.90
N GLY A 376 33.54 -6.99 -18.78
CA GLY A 376 33.89 -6.75 -20.18
C GLY A 376 32.84 -5.97 -20.94
N THR A 377 33.08 -5.77 -22.24
CA THR A 377 32.05 -5.25 -23.15
C THR A 377 31.91 -6.12 -24.39
N SER A 378 30.67 -6.25 -24.87
CA SER A 378 30.36 -6.95 -26.12
C SER A 378 29.28 -6.24 -26.93
N TYR A 379 29.07 -6.68 -28.17
CA TYR A 379 28.10 -6.11 -29.12
C TYR A 379 27.34 -7.21 -29.88
N THR A 380 27.09 -8.34 -29.19
CA THR A 380 26.59 -9.57 -29.81
C THR A 380 25.07 -9.72 -29.75
N PHE A 381 24.37 -8.88 -28.98
CA PHE A 381 22.91 -8.95 -28.86
C PHE A 381 22.26 -8.05 -29.90
N ARG A 382 21.36 -8.60 -30.72
CA ARG A 382 20.64 -7.85 -31.76
C ARG A 382 19.20 -7.62 -31.34
N SER A 383 18.79 -6.36 -31.28
CA SER A 383 17.38 -5.98 -31.17
C SER A 383 16.75 -6.07 -32.56
N ASN A 384 15.86 -7.04 -32.77
CA ASN A 384 15.12 -7.19 -34.02
C ASN A 384 14.07 -6.09 -34.21
N ARG A 385 13.54 -5.50 -33.10
CA ARG A 385 12.60 -4.37 -33.15
C ARG A 385 13.26 -3.14 -33.79
N GLU A 386 14.49 -2.85 -33.39
CA GLU A 386 15.23 -1.65 -33.81
C GLU A 386 16.24 -1.91 -34.94
N ASN A 387 16.37 -3.18 -35.37
CA ASN A 387 17.37 -3.65 -36.32
C ASN A 387 18.81 -3.20 -35.99
N LYS A 388 19.16 -3.19 -34.70
CA LYS A 388 20.45 -2.70 -34.18
C LYS A 388 21.07 -3.70 -33.22
N ASN A 389 22.40 -3.78 -33.26
CA ASN A 389 23.15 -4.45 -32.22
C ASN A 389 23.24 -3.54 -30.98
N ILE A 390 23.24 -4.15 -29.80
CA ILE A 390 23.23 -3.48 -28.51
C ILE A 390 24.61 -3.66 -27.87
N ARG A 391 25.18 -2.57 -27.38
CA ARG A 391 26.43 -2.59 -26.61
C ARG A 391 26.14 -3.03 -25.19
N MET A 392 26.90 -3.98 -24.69
CA MET A 392 26.67 -4.57 -23.38
C MET A 392 27.87 -4.33 -22.47
N LEU A 393 27.61 -3.98 -21.21
CA LEU A 393 28.53 -4.22 -20.09
C LEU A 393 28.29 -5.65 -19.61
N ASP A 394 29.27 -6.52 -19.82
CA ASP A 394 29.23 -7.92 -19.43
C ASP A 394 29.88 -8.12 -18.07
N ILE A 395 29.19 -8.77 -17.14
CA ILE A 395 29.66 -9.00 -15.78
C ILE A 395 29.50 -10.48 -15.44
N ASP A 396 30.62 -11.17 -15.20
CA ASP A 396 30.62 -12.46 -14.53
C ASP A 396 30.64 -12.23 -13.02
N LEU A 397 29.49 -12.38 -12.39
CA LEU A 397 29.29 -11.96 -11.00
C LEU A 397 30.17 -12.76 -10.04
N ARG A 398 30.34 -14.06 -10.26
CA ARG A 398 31.23 -14.91 -9.46
C ARG A 398 32.68 -14.48 -9.59
N ALA A 399 33.16 -14.25 -10.82
CA ALA A 399 34.54 -13.81 -11.04
C ALA A 399 34.78 -12.40 -10.49
N LEU A 400 33.80 -11.49 -10.59
CA LEU A 400 33.86 -10.17 -9.98
C LEU A 400 33.92 -10.27 -8.44
N LEU A 401 33.11 -11.11 -7.81
CA LEU A 401 33.14 -11.31 -6.36
C LEU A 401 34.47 -11.94 -5.90
N ASN A 402 35.00 -12.92 -6.64
CA ASN A 402 36.33 -13.48 -6.36
C ASN A 402 37.43 -12.41 -6.45
N CYS A 403 37.34 -11.53 -7.43
CA CYS A 403 38.23 -10.38 -7.60
C CYS A 403 38.13 -9.43 -6.38
N LEU A 404 36.92 -9.01 -6.00
CA LEU A 404 36.68 -8.16 -4.82
C LEU A 404 37.21 -8.78 -3.52
N HIS A 405 37.02 -10.10 -3.35
CA HIS A 405 37.51 -10.84 -2.19
C HIS A 405 39.05 -10.86 -2.13
N SER A 406 39.69 -11.27 -3.23
CA SER A 406 41.15 -11.44 -3.29
C SER A 406 41.93 -10.13 -3.21
N SER A 407 41.35 -9.02 -3.66
CA SER A 407 41.98 -7.70 -3.61
C SER A 407 41.67 -6.91 -2.34
N SER A 408 40.89 -7.46 -1.40
CA SER A 408 40.41 -6.75 -0.20
C SER A 408 39.80 -5.38 -0.54
N TRP A 409 38.99 -5.34 -1.62
CA TRP A 409 38.69 -4.09 -2.33
C TRP A 409 38.07 -3.00 -1.44
N PHE A 410 37.21 -3.39 -0.51
CA PHE A 410 36.52 -2.47 0.39
C PHE A 410 37.32 -2.18 1.69
N GLY A 411 38.60 -2.57 1.73
CA GLY A 411 39.49 -2.37 2.87
C GLY A 411 39.18 -3.28 4.07
N THR A 412 39.65 -2.87 5.25
CA THR A 412 39.51 -3.63 6.51
C THR A 412 38.16 -3.48 7.21
N GLY A 413 37.22 -2.71 6.63
CA GLY A 413 35.97 -2.32 7.30
C GLY A 413 34.68 -2.83 6.64
N LYS A 414 34.74 -3.33 5.39
CA LYS A 414 33.57 -3.87 4.69
C LYS A 414 33.94 -5.18 4.00
N LEU A 415 33.26 -6.26 4.34
CA LEU A 415 33.51 -7.59 3.78
C LEU A 415 32.43 -7.93 2.74
N LEU A 416 32.66 -8.97 1.92
CA LEU A 416 31.58 -9.50 1.05
C LEU A 416 30.38 -10.03 1.84
N SER A 417 30.58 -10.39 3.11
CA SER A 417 29.54 -10.79 4.05
C SER A 417 28.96 -9.62 4.85
N ASP A 418 29.20 -8.38 4.43
CA ASP A 418 28.60 -7.21 5.07
C ASP A 418 27.07 -7.28 4.99
N SER A 419 26.40 -7.05 6.12
CA SER A 419 24.94 -7.08 6.24
C SER A 419 24.35 -5.73 6.67
N THR A 420 25.15 -4.66 6.69
CA THR A 420 24.63 -3.31 6.92
C THR A 420 23.77 -2.88 5.74
N ASP A 421 22.67 -2.15 6.00
CA ASP A 421 21.68 -1.75 4.99
C ASP A 421 21.09 -2.94 4.16
N GLY A 422 21.13 -4.16 4.70
CA GLY A 422 20.64 -5.37 4.01
C GLY A 422 21.65 -6.02 3.06
N GLY A 423 22.89 -5.51 2.99
CA GLY A 423 23.99 -6.11 2.24
C GLY A 423 24.78 -5.10 1.40
N LEU A 424 25.72 -5.62 0.60
CA LEU A 424 26.45 -4.80 -0.37
C LEU A 424 25.56 -4.36 -1.53
N VAL A 425 25.69 -3.10 -1.93
CA VAL A 425 24.96 -2.54 -3.07
C VAL A 425 25.91 -2.34 -4.25
N PHE A 426 25.67 -3.04 -5.36
CA PHE A 426 26.44 -2.86 -6.60
C PHE A 426 25.60 -2.18 -7.67
N HIS A 427 26.11 -1.07 -8.21
CA HIS A 427 25.51 -0.32 -9.30
C HIS A 427 26.27 -0.57 -10.59
N PHE A 428 25.61 -1.21 -11.56
CA PHE A 428 26.16 -1.53 -12.86
C PHE A 428 25.40 -0.77 -13.94
N THR A 429 26.12 -0.08 -14.83
CA THR A 429 25.47 0.74 -15.85
C THR A 429 26.33 0.93 -17.09
N ALA A 430 25.68 1.25 -18.20
CA ALA A 430 26.33 1.74 -19.41
C ALA A 430 25.77 3.14 -19.71
N GLN A 431 26.65 4.10 -19.95
CA GLN A 431 26.29 5.48 -20.21
C GLN A 431 26.90 5.97 -21.52
N GLY A 432 26.23 6.94 -22.15
CA GLY A 432 26.69 7.60 -23.36
C GLY A 432 25.63 8.56 -23.88
N SER A 433 25.96 9.34 -24.91
CA SER A 433 25.07 10.39 -25.41
C SER A 433 23.70 9.90 -25.92
N ASN A 434 23.56 8.59 -26.16
CA ASN A 434 22.31 7.96 -26.62
C ASN A 434 21.48 7.36 -25.46
N GLY A 435 21.89 7.54 -24.20
CA GLY A 435 21.26 6.92 -23.03
C GLY A 435 19.83 7.36 -22.75
N THR A 436 19.45 8.58 -23.16
CA THR A 436 18.09 9.14 -23.01
C THR A 436 17.21 8.89 -24.23
N SER A 437 17.72 8.22 -25.27
CA SER A 437 16.93 7.89 -26.45
C SER A 437 15.93 6.76 -26.13
N THR A 438 14.75 6.82 -26.74
CA THR A 438 13.70 5.78 -26.62
C THR A 438 14.16 4.39 -27.11
N ALA A 439 15.29 4.33 -27.82
CA ALA A 439 15.96 3.12 -28.29
C ALA A 439 17.42 3.10 -27.81
N SER A 440 17.65 3.34 -26.51
CA SER A 440 19.00 3.31 -25.92
C SER A 440 19.72 2.01 -26.31
N PRO A 441 20.86 2.08 -27.02
CA PRO A 441 21.50 0.91 -27.59
C PRO A 441 22.49 0.26 -26.60
N PHE A 442 22.28 0.43 -25.29
CA PHE A 442 23.17 -0.04 -24.25
C PHE A 442 22.43 -0.86 -23.19
N VAL A 443 23.07 -1.90 -22.65
CA VAL A 443 22.50 -2.76 -21.60
C VAL A 443 23.59 -3.31 -20.69
N VAL A 444 23.21 -3.79 -19.50
CA VAL A 444 24.07 -4.57 -18.61
C VAL A 444 23.65 -6.04 -18.67
N ARG A 445 24.61 -6.93 -18.88
CA ARG A 445 24.39 -8.38 -18.83
C ARG A 445 25.18 -8.98 -17.68
N VAL A 446 24.46 -9.54 -16.72
CA VAL A 446 25.03 -10.28 -15.60
C VAL A 446 24.92 -11.79 -15.87
N ARG A 447 26.00 -12.54 -15.63
CA ARG A 447 26.07 -14.00 -15.77
C ARG A 447 26.69 -14.64 -14.53
N ASN A 448 26.47 -15.94 -14.36
CA ASN A 448 27.01 -16.76 -13.26
C ASN A 448 26.58 -16.32 -11.85
N GLY A 449 25.44 -15.63 -11.71
CA GLY A 449 24.93 -15.18 -10.41
C GLY A 449 24.29 -16.28 -9.54
N GLY A 450 23.96 -17.45 -10.10
CA GLY A 450 23.43 -18.59 -9.33
C GLY A 450 24.50 -19.49 -8.71
N HIS A 451 25.77 -19.17 -8.91
CA HIS A 451 26.93 -19.95 -8.43
C HIS A 451 27.83 -19.12 -7.51
N ILE A 452 27.25 -18.11 -6.86
CA ILE A 452 27.92 -17.21 -5.92
C ILE A 452 28.12 -17.93 -4.59
#